data_AF-A0A4U2YAF7-F1
#
_entry.id   AF-A0A4U2YAF7-F1
#
_cell.length_a   1.000
_cell.length_b   1.000
_cell.length_c   1.000
_cell.angle_alpha   90.00
_cell.angle_beta   90.00
_cell.angle_gamma   90.00
#
_symmetry.space_group_name_H-M   'P 1'
#
loop_
_entity.id
_entity.type
_entity.pdbx_description
1 polymer ?
#
loop_
_entity_poly.entity_id
_entity_poly.type
_entity_poly.pdbx_seq_one_letter_code
_entity_poly.pdbx_strand_id
1 'polypeptide(L)'
;MSTYEEIKDSVEFGFEEYIGNNNYNSAQASSRILEEDWWLLNEGNFSKTAFFVCLALESLKKNEIADFLLLKLDTFLTNLEFEDYIKTDDVKQLSQDINLYKERIEKVDYKIIQTDDTWKGRLEYILSLKQEDL
;
A
#
# COMPACT_ATOMS: atom_id res chain seq x y z
N MET A 1 6.05 13.47 8.75
CA MET A 1 6.13 13.11 7.34
C MET A 1 7.18 12.06 7.16
N SER A 2 6.71 10.84 6.92
CA SER A 2 7.55 9.72 6.55
C SER A 2 8.14 9.92 5.16
N THR A 3 9.40 9.54 5.03
CA THR A 3 10.11 9.39 3.77
C THR A 3 9.61 8.15 3.03
N TYR A 4 9.95 8.04 1.74
CA TYR A 4 9.61 6.86 0.97
C TYR A 4 10.21 5.58 1.57
N GLU A 5 11.49 5.65 1.97
CA GLU A 5 12.22 4.50 2.50
C GLU A 5 11.62 4.04 3.84
N GLU A 6 11.21 4.95 4.72
CA GLU A 6 10.54 4.57 5.98
C GLU A 6 9.24 3.80 5.75
N ILE A 7 8.42 4.21 4.76
CA ILE A 7 7.18 3.51 4.41
C ILE A 7 7.49 2.15 3.79
N LYS A 8 8.47 2.10 2.88
CA LYS A 8 8.87 0.86 2.22
C LYS A 8 9.42 -0.16 3.22
N ASP A 9 10.28 0.28 4.14
CA ASP A 9 10.83 -0.56 5.20
C ASP A 9 9.70 -1.10 6.10
N SER A 10 8.76 -0.25 6.53
CA SER A 10 7.59 -0.68 7.32
C SER A 10 6.80 -1.78 6.59
N VAL A 11 6.55 -1.61 5.30
CA VAL A 11 5.84 -2.59 4.48
C VAL A 11 6.63 -3.89 4.33
N GLU A 12 7.93 -3.82 4.03
CA GLU A 12 8.78 -5.01 3.87
C GLU A 12 8.87 -5.81 5.17
N PHE A 13 9.10 -5.15 6.31
CA PHE A 13 9.13 -5.80 7.63
C PHE A 13 7.76 -6.41 7.99
N GLY A 14 6.67 -5.68 7.76
CA GLY A 14 5.33 -6.19 8.01
C GLY A 14 5.01 -7.43 7.16
N PHE A 15 5.42 -7.43 5.88
CA PHE A 15 5.25 -8.60 5.02
C PHE A 15 6.07 -9.80 5.48
N GLU A 16 7.33 -9.59 5.89
CA GLU A 16 8.19 -10.63 6.45
C GLU A 16 7.55 -11.26 7.68
N GLU A 17 7.03 -10.44 8.60
CA GLU A 17 6.36 -10.93 9.80
C GLU A 17 5.05 -11.66 9.48
N TYR A 18 4.13 -11.02 8.74
CA TYR A 18 2.78 -11.56 8.56
C TYR A 18 2.75 -12.78 7.65
N ILE A 19 3.46 -12.74 6.53
CA ILE A 19 3.48 -13.88 5.59
C ILE A 19 4.47 -14.94 6.07
N GLY A 20 5.66 -14.54 6.52
CA GLY A 20 6.71 -15.47 6.92
C GLY A 20 6.43 -16.18 8.24
N ASN A 21 6.03 -15.43 9.28
CA ASN A 21 5.87 -15.98 10.63
C ASN A 21 4.41 -16.37 10.93
N ASN A 22 3.44 -15.58 10.44
CA ASN A 22 2.02 -15.76 10.79
C ASN A 22 1.19 -16.50 9.72
N ASN A 23 1.81 -16.93 8.60
CA ASN A 23 1.16 -17.61 7.47
C ASN A 23 -0.04 -16.85 6.88
N TYR A 24 0.00 -15.52 6.87
CA TYR A 24 -1.03 -14.70 6.25
C TYR A 24 -0.89 -14.74 4.72
N ASN A 25 -2.01 -14.61 4.02
CA ASN A 25 -1.98 -14.28 2.59
C ASN A 25 -1.77 -12.77 2.38
N SER A 26 -1.53 -12.36 1.13
CA SER A 26 -1.28 -10.94 0.80
C SER A 26 -2.39 -9.99 1.22
N ALA A 27 -3.66 -10.39 1.18
CA ALA A 27 -4.78 -9.54 1.59
C ALA A 27 -4.80 -9.34 3.12
N GLN A 28 -4.57 -10.39 3.89
CA GLN A 28 -4.51 -10.34 5.35
C GLN A 28 -3.30 -9.52 5.83
N ALA A 29 -2.11 -9.78 5.27
CA ALA A 29 -0.90 -9.04 5.60
C ALA A 29 -1.06 -7.55 5.28
N SER A 30 -1.51 -7.22 4.07
CA SER A 30 -1.71 -5.82 3.66
C SER A 30 -2.74 -5.10 4.52
N SER A 31 -3.82 -5.79 4.90
CA SER A 31 -4.85 -5.20 5.77
C SER A 31 -4.33 -4.89 7.17
N ARG A 32 -3.46 -5.75 7.72
CA ARG A 32 -2.83 -5.51 9.03
C ARG A 32 -1.83 -4.38 9.00
N ILE A 33 -0.95 -4.33 8.00
CA ILE A 33 0.04 -3.26 7.88
C ILE A 33 -0.65 -1.89 7.79
N LEU A 34 -1.70 -1.78 6.97
CA LEU A 34 -2.47 -0.53 6.85
C LEU A 34 -3.21 -0.15 8.13
N GLU A 35 -3.66 -1.14 8.90
CA GLU A 35 -4.30 -0.92 10.19
C GLU A 35 -3.31 -0.47 11.26
N GLU A 36 -2.14 -1.07 11.31
CA GLU A 36 -1.11 -0.71 12.27
C GLU A 36 -0.55 0.66 11.94
N ASP A 37 -0.08 0.88 10.71
CA ASP A 37 0.55 2.13 10.30
C ASP A 37 -0.44 3.19 9.80
N TRP A 38 -1.70 3.13 10.27
CA TRP A 38 -2.77 4.00 9.80
C TRP A 38 -2.47 5.49 9.95
N TRP A 39 -1.69 5.87 10.97
CA TRP A 39 -1.32 7.27 11.21
C TRP A 39 -0.31 7.77 10.18
N LEU A 40 0.63 6.92 9.74
CA LEU A 40 1.58 7.24 8.67
C LEU A 40 0.89 7.25 7.31
N LEU A 41 0.04 6.24 7.09
CA LEU A 41 -0.78 6.09 5.90
C LEU A 41 -1.57 7.37 5.60
N ASN A 42 -2.13 8.00 6.63
CA ASN A 42 -3.01 9.17 6.48
C ASN A 42 -2.29 10.53 6.60
N GLU A 43 -0.95 10.59 6.56
CA GLU A 43 -0.22 11.88 6.55
C GLU A 43 -0.43 12.69 5.25
N GLY A 44 -0.79 12.03 4.15
CA GLY A 44 -1.00 12.69 2.85
C GLY A 44 -1.21 11.73 1.69
N ASN A 45 -1.46 12.28 0.51
CA ASN A 45 -1.59 11.55 -0.75
C ASN A 45 -0.31 10.80 -1.09
N PHE A 46 0.86 11.40 -0.80
CA PHE A 46 2.15 10.73 -0.96
C PHE A 46 2.22 9.43 -0.16
N SER A 47 1.96 9.49 1.14
CA SER A 47 2.02 8.31 2.02
C SER A 47 1.01 7.25 1.60
N LYS A 48 -0.24 7.62 1.31
CA LYS A 48 -1.26 6.68 0.79
C LYS A 48 -0.80 5.96 -0.46
N THR A 49 -0.25 6.70 -1.42
CA THR A 49 0.23 6.12 -2.67
C THR A 49 1.42 5.20 -2.43
N ALA A 50 2.38 5.63 -1.61
CA ALA A 50 3.56 4.82 -1.25
C ALA A 50 3.18 3.50 -0.59
N PHE A 51 2.35 3.52 0.46
CA PHE A 51 1.89 2.30 1.11
C PHE A 51 1.25 1.34 0.11
N PHE A 52 0.28 1.81 -0.67
CA PHE A 52 -0.44 0.93 -1.59
C PHE A 52 0.46 0.36 -2.70
N VAL A 53 1.40 1.14 -3.23
CA VAL A 53 2.36 0.67 -4.24
C VAL A 53 3.32 -0.36 -3.64
N CYS A 54 3.91 -0.08 -2.47
CA CYS A 54 4.81 -1.02 -1.79
C CYS A 54 4.09 -2.33 -1.46
N LEU A 55 2.89 -2.26 -0.87
CA LEU A 55 2.07 -3.45 -0.55
C LEU A 55 1.75 -4.27 -1.80
N ALA A 56 1.43 -3.61 -2.91
CA ALA A 56 1.18 -4.30 -4.17
C ALA A 56 2.45 -4.97 -4.71
N LEU A 57 3.60 -4.30 -4.68
CA LEU A 57 4.86 -4.89 -5.12
C LEU A 57 5.29 -6.09 -4.28
N GLU A 58 5.17 -6.02 -2.95
CA GLU A 58 5.43 -7.14 -2.06
C GLU A 58 4.47 -8.31 -2.30
N SER A 59 3.18 -8.03 -2.48
CA SER A 59 2.20 -9.05 -2.83
C SER A 59 2.56 -9.75 -4.14
N LEU A 60 2.93 -8.98 -5.17
CA LEU A 60 3.28 -9.51 -6.47
C LEU A 60 4.55 -10.37 -6.46
N LYS A 61 5.48 -10.17 -5.51
CA LYS A 61 6.62 -11.09 -5.31
C LYS A 61 6.16 -12.51 -4.91
N LYS A 62 4.94 -12.66 -4.38
CA LYS A 62 4.29 -13.93 -4.02
C LYS A 62 3.31 -14.44 -5.07
N ASN A 63 3.23 -13.79 -6.24
CA ASN A 63 2.21 -14.04 -7.27
C ASN A 63 0.77 -13.91 -6.74
N GLU A 64 0.56 -13.04 -5.76
CA GLU A 64 -0.74 -12.71 -5.20
C GLU A 64 -0.94 -11.19 -5.21
N ILE A 65 -2.20 -10.73 -5.19
CA ILE A 65 -2.51 -9.33 -4.90
C ILE A 65 -3.90 -9.25 -4.27
N ALA A 66 -4.06 -8.38 -3.27
CA ALA A 66 -5.36 -8.15 -2.67
C ALA A 66 -6.29 -7.38 -3.62
N ASP A 67 -7.56 -7.76 -3.66
CA ASP A 67 -8.60 -7.10 -4.47
C ASP A 67 -8.72 -5.59 -4.18
N PHE A 68 -8.63 -5.20 -2.91
CA PHE A 68 -8.73 -3.79 -2.51
C PHE A 68 -7.53 -2.95 -2.96
N LEU A 69 -6.32 -3.54 -3.03
CA LEU A 69 -5.12 -2.82 -3.49
C LEU A 69 -5.29 -2.42 -4.95
N LEU A 70 -5.77 -3.35 -5.80
CA LEU A 70 -6.08 -3.07 -7.20
C LEU A 70 -7.08 -1.92 -7.36
N LEU A 71 -8.19 -1.99 -6.61
CA LEU A 71 -9.26 -1.00 -6.70
C LEU A 71 -8.81 0.40 -6.24
N LYS A 72 -8.05 0.48 -5.15
CA LYS A 72 -7.58 1.77 -4.63
C LYS A 72 -6.43 2.35 -5.44
N LEU A 73 -5.52 1.52 -5.94
CA LEU A 73 -4.43 1.98 -6.81
C LEU A 73 -4.95 2.55 -8.13
N ASP A 74 -5.99 1.99 -8.73
CA ASP A 74 -6.64 2.58 -9.91
C ASP A 74 -7.11 4.02 -9.64
N THR A 75 -7.65 4.25 -8.44
CA THR A 75 -8.07 5.60 -8.00
C THR A 75 -6.88 6.51 -7.75
N PHE A 76 -5.89 6.08 -6.97
CA PHE A 76 -4.75 6.91 -6.58
C PHE A 76 -3.85 7.28 -7.76
N LEU A 77 -3.68 6.37 -8.72
CA LEU A 77 -2.78 6.58 -9.86
C LEU A 77 -3.39 7.41 -10.99
N THR A 78 -4.71 7.66 -10.97
CA THR A 78 -5.40 8.42 -12.03
C THR A 78 -5.09 9.93 -11.95
N ASN A 79 -4.95 10.50 -10.74
CA ASN A 79 -4.66 11.92 -10.54
C ASN A 79 -3.57 12.10 -9.47
N LEU A 80 -2.33 11.74 -9.84
CA LEU A 80 -1.16 11.83 -8.97
C LEU A 80 -0.76 13.29 -8.74
N GLU A 81 -1.15 13.83 -7.58
CA GLU A 81 -0.65 15.09 -7.04
C GLU A 81 -0.17 14.87 -5.60
N PHE A 82 1.09 15.22 -5.36
CA PHE A 82 1.73 15.13 -4.05
C PHE A 82 1.93 16.51 -3.45
N GLU A 83 2.06 16.54 -2.13
CA GLU A 83 2.23 17.77 -1.39
C GLU A 83 3.60 18.42 -1.67
N ASP A 84 3.63 19.76 -1.78
CA ASP A 84 4.84 20.52 -2.16
C ASP A 84 6.03 20.33 -1.19
N TYR A 85 5.76 19.89 0.03
CA TYR A 85 6.77 19.68 1.06
C TYR A 85 7.47 18.30 0.96
N ILE A 86 7.02 17.41 0.08
CA ILE A 86 7.65 16.10 -0.14
C ILE A 86 8.97 16.30 -0.88
N LYS A 87 10.02 15.62 -0.43
CA LYS A 87 11.33 15.71 -1.08
C LYS A 87 11.25 15.13 -2.50
N THR A 88 11.88 15.81 -3.46
CA THR A 88 11.93 15.35 -4.86
C THR A 88 12.47 13.93 -5.00
N ASP A 89 13.45 13.53 -4.18
CA ASP A 89 14.02 12.18 -4.20
C ASP A 89 13.03 11.11 -3.75
N ASP A 90 12.16 11.40 -2.78
CA ASP A 90 11.09 10.49 -2.34
C ASP A 90 10.05 10.31 -3.45
N VAL A 91 9.63 11.41 -4.10
CA VAL A 91 8.73 11.37 -5.26
C VAL A 91 9.32 10.55 -6.41
N LYS A 92 10.62 10.71 -6.67
CA LYS A 92 11.31 9.98 -7.74
C LYS A 92 11.34 8.47 -7.48
N GLN A 93 11.62 8.06 -6.25
CA GLN A 93 11.61 6.64 -5.86
C GLN A 93 10.22 6.04 -5.99
N LEU A 94 9.20 6.71 -5.45
CA LEU A 94 7.81 6.27 -5.61
C LEU A 94 7.40 6.18 -7.09
N SER A 95 7.81 7.14 -7.92
CA SER A 95 7.52 7.11 -9.36
C SER A 95 8.14 5.91 -10.08
N GLN A 96 9.34 5.49 -9.67
CA GLN A 96 9.98 4.28 -10.20
C GLN A 96 9.18 3.03 -9.84
N ASP A 97 8.74 2.94 -8.60
CA ASP A 97 7.98 1.77 -8.11
C ASP A 97 6.54 1.75 -8.63
N ILE A 98 5.93 2.90 -8.91
CA ILE A 98 4.66 2.99 -9.67
C ILE A 98 4.83 2.39 -11.07
N ASN A 99 5.92 2.72 -11.77
CA ASN A 99 6.19 2.17 -13.10
C ASN A 99 6.43 0.66 -13.03
N LEU A 100 7.21 0.21 -12.05
CA LEU A 100 7.44 -1.21 -11.80
C LEU A 100 6.13 -1.96 -11.50
N TYR A 101 5.24 -1.37 -10.70
CA TYR A 101 3.92 -1.92 -10.42
C TYR A 101 3.10 -2.08 -11.69
N LYS A 102 3.01 -1.03 -12.53
CA LYS A 102 2.29 -1.06 -13.81
C LYS A 102 2.84 -2.15 -14.73
N GLU A 103 4.15 -2.25 -14.87
CA GLU A 103 4.79 -3.32 -15.67
C GLU A 103 4.48 -4.73 -15.17
N ARG A 104 4.37 -4.93 -13.85
CA ARG A 104 4.05 -6.24 -13.27
C ARG A 104 2.58 -6.57 -13.39
N ILE A 105 1.69 -5.59 -13.24
CA ILE A 105 0.24 -5.84 -13.27
C ILE A 105 -0.25 -6.22 -14.68
N GLU A 106 0.43 -5.74 -15.73
CA GLU A 106 0.18 -6.10 -17.13
C GLU A 106 0.53 -7.54 -17.48
N LYS A 107 1.38 -8.22 -16.69
CA LYS A 107 1.79 -9.61 -16.95
C LYS A 107 0.72 -10.65 -16.58
N VAL A 108 -0.28 -10.27 -15.78
CA VAL A 108 -1.46 -11.08 -15.37
C VAL A 108 -1.09 -12.48 -14.78
N ASP A 109 0.12 -12.65 -14.27
CA ASP A 109 0.60 -13.90 -13.66
C ASP A 109 0.51 -13.83 -12.13
N TYR A 110 -0.66 -13.48 -11.62
CA TYR A 110 -0.92 -13.39 -10.17
C TYR A 110 -2.36 -13.77 -9.84
N LYS A 111 -2.56 -14.22 -8.62
CA LYS A 111 -3.88 -14.53 -8.07
C LYS A 111 -4.44 -13.33 -7.32
N ILE A 112 -5.67 -12.95 -7.64
CA ILE A 112 -6.41 -11.95 -6.86
C ILE A 112 -6.96 -12.63 -5.60
N ILE A 113 -6.57 -12.12 -4.44
CA ILE A 113 -7.02 -12.57 -3.12
C ILE A 113 -8.14 -11.66 -2.67
N GLN A 114 -9.33 -12.23 -2.51
CA GLN A 114 -10.50 -11.51 -2.03
C GLN A 114 -10.36 -11.18 -0.56
N THR A 115 -10.64 -9.93 -0.23
CA THR A 115 -10.70 -9.46 1.16
C THR A 115 -12.10 -9.68 1.72
N ASP A 116 -12.17 -10.15 2.96
CA ASP A 116 -13.43 -10.33 3.68
C ASP A 116 -14.18 -8.99 3.83
N ASP A 117 -15.52 -9.03 3.75
CA ASP A 117 -16.36 -7.83 3.83
C ASP A 117 -16.17 -7.04 5.12
N THR A 118 -15.88 -7.73 6.24
CA THR A 118 -15.56 -7.09 7.53
C THR A 118 -14.30 -6.24 7.41
N TRP A 119 -13.29 -6.76 6.71
CA TRP A 119 -12.03 -6.06 6.49
C TRP A 119 -12.15 -4.95 5.46
N LYS A 120 -12.99 -5.10 4.43
CA LYS A 120 -13.32 -4.02 3.49
C LYS A 120 -13.90 -2.81 4.24
N GLY A 121 -14.89 -3.03 5.11
CA GLY A 121 -15.45 -1.97 5.94
C GLY A 121 -14.42 -1.32 6.87
N ARG A 122 -13.53 -2.13 7.47
CA ARG A 122 -12.45 -1.63 8.32
C ARG A 122 -11.43 -0.78 7.55
N LEU A 123 -11.06 -1.18 6.35
CA LEU A 123 -10.13 -0.44 5.48
C LEU A 123 -10.73 0.90 5.04
N GLU A 124 -12.00 0.94 4.66
CA GLU A 124 -12.67 2.21 4.34
C GLU A 124 -12.69 3.15 5.55
N TYR A 125 -12.94 2.62 6.75
CA TYR A 125 -12.84 3.39 7.99
C TYR A 125 -11.43 3.94 8.20
N ILE A 126 -10.39 3.09 8.13
CA ILE A 126 -8.98 3.49 8.29
C ILE A 126 -8.59 4.59 7.29
N LEU A 127 -8.99 4.46 6.03
CA LEU A 127 -8.67 5.45 4.99
C LEU A 127 -9.42 6.78 5.15
N SER A 128 -10.52 6.77 5.90
CA SER A 128 -11.33 7.96 6.21
C SER A 128 -10.83 8.74 7.42
N LEU A 129 -10.00 8.12 8.27
CA LEU A 129 -9.42 8.79 9.44
C LEU A 129 -8.57 9.97 9.01
N LYS A 130 -8.79 11.13 9.62
CA LYS A 130 -7.90 12.28 9.48
C LYS A 130 -6.94 12.30 10.64
N GLN A 131 -5.72 12.77 10.39
CA GLN A 131 -4.73 12.97 11.44
C GLN A 131 -5.20 13.96 12.53
N GLU A 132 -6.14 14.84 12.18
CA GLU A 132 -6.79 15.81 13.09
C GLU A 132 -7.87 15.19 14.00
N ASP A 133 -8.26 13.93 13.78
CA ASP A 133 -9.27 13.22 14.59
C ASP A 133 -8.67 12.61 15.88
N LEU A 134 -7.43 13.00 16.24
CA LEU A 134 -6.67 12.62 17.44
C LEU A 134 -6.43 13.83 18.35
#